data_AF-A0A9E5FWQ8-F1
#
_entry.id   AF-A0A9E5FWQ8-F1
#
_cell.length_a   1.000
_cell.length_b   1.000
_cell.length_c   1.000
_cell.angle_alpha   90.00
_cell.angle_beta   90.00
_cell.angle_gamma   90.00
#
_symmetry.space_group_name_H-M   'P 1'
#
loop_
_entity.id
_entity.type
_entity.pdbx_description
1 polymer ?
#
loop_
_entity_poly.entity_id
_entity_poly.type
_entity_poly.pdbx_seq_one_letter_code
_entity_poly.pdbx_strand_id
1 'polypeptide(L)'
;PGGFEISRTISALKNLPIVRGAEVLPLHGELSPSEQDLAVKPSTRRKIIVATNVAETSLTIPGVRFVVDSGLARVARFDPHRGINSLLIESISQASAEQRAGRAGRTGPGRCWRLWSHTHHQSRPLRETPEIKRVDLAEALLLIFSLGWNDVQTFPWFEKPEAAILQRALTLLRDLGAIDSEGRLTALGRRMALFPTHPRYARMLMAAQTYDCVPFVAMIAGLAQGRDILLRKVDEYIEQAREAVGWEAGSDFFFRLALWQKAKDLNFDEEACYRIGVHAQAAREAGRAAHQLLQIAEGQKLSTATQAFPAEAIRRCLLLGFSDRLALRLDAGTLRCLLVHGRRGELRRESVVRSAKLFVAAEIDEIQTRGEVTTFLSSITAVEEPWLKEFFPGDFSEKISL
;
A
#
# COMPACT_ATOMS: atom_id res chain seq x y z
N PRO A 1 5.69 -14.31 -8.35
CA PRO A 1 4.95 -13.28 -7.57
C PRO A 1 4.27 -13.95 -6.36
N GLY A 2 3.57 -13.22 -5.48
CA GLY A 2 3.43 -13.50 -4.04
C GLY A 2 2.53 -14.69 -3.63
N GLY A 3 2.02 -14.66 -2.39
CA GLY A 3 1.30 -15.80 -1.79
C GLY A 3 0.09 -16.27 -2.59
N PHE A 4 -0.68 -15.35 -3.18
CA PHE A 4 -1.83 -15.69 -4.03
C PHE A 4 -1.41 -16.42 -5.30
N GLU A 5 -0.46 -15.87 -6.06
CA GLU A 5 0.01 -16.51 -7.30
C GLU A 5 0.68 -17.85 -7.04
N ILE A 6 1.39 -17.97 -5.91
CA ILE A 6 1.96 -19.23 -5.41
C ILE A 6 0.85 -20.24 -5.16
N SER A 7 -0.17 -19.87 -4.39
CA SER A 7 -1.27 -20.76 -4.01
C SER A 7 -2.03 -21.27 -5.23
N ARG A 8 -2.36 -20.37 -6.17
CA ARG A 8 -2.99 -20.74 -7.45
C ARG A 8 -2.13 -21.69 -8.27
N THR A 9 -0.82 -21.43 -8.34
CA THR A 9 0.14 -22.28 -9.06
C THR A 9 0.22 -23.68 -8.43
N ILE A 10 0.27 -23.75 -7.10
CA ILE A 10 0.29 -25.02 -6.37
C ILE A 10 -0.99 -25.82 -6.63
N SER A 11 -2.16 -25.18 -6.58
CA SER A 11 -3.43 -25.84 -6.90
C SER A 11 -3.45 -26.40 -8.33
N ALA A 12 -2.97 -25.62 -9.30
CA ALA A 12 -2.85 -26.07 -10.68
C ALA A 12 -1.87 -27.26 -10.82
N LEU A 13 -0.71 -27.21 -10.15
CA LEU A 13 0.30 -28.28 -10.17
C LEU A 13 -0.23 -29.58 -9.56
N LYS A 14 -0.95 -29.50 -8.42
CA LYS A 14 -1.51 -30.68 -7.74
C LYS A 14 -2.53 -31.43 -8.59
N ASN A 15 -3.19 -30.75 -9.54
CA ASN A 15 -4.13 -31.38 -10.46
C ASN A 15 -3.44 -32.12 -11.63
N LEU A 16 -2.12 -31.97 -11.82
CA LEU A 16 -1.39 -32.62 -12.90
C LEU A 16 -1.00 -34.07 -12.51
N PRO A 17 -1.31 -35.09 -13.34
CA PRO A 17 -0.95 -36.48 -13.04
C PRO A 17 0.55 -36.70 -12.80
N ILE A 18 1.41 -35.98 -13.51
CA ILE A 18 2.88 -36.08 -13.42
C ILE A 18 3.45 -35.59 -12.07
N VAL A 19 2.65 -34.85 -11.29
CA VAL A 19 3.05 -34.30 -9.99
C VAL A 19 2.58 -35.20 -8.83
N ARG A 20 1.81 -36.27 -9.11
CA ARG A 20 1.38 -37.22 -8.08
C ARG A 20 2.58 -37.83 -7.35
N GLY A 21 2.54 -37.82 -6.02
CA GLY A 21 3.61 -38.31 -5.16
C GLY A 21 4.76 -37.33 -4.91
N ALA A 22 4.79 -36.17 -5.58
CA ALA A 22 5.71 -35.09 -5.25
C ALA A 22 5.19 -34.21 -4.10
N GLU A 23 6.10 -33.64 -3.32
CA GLU A 23 5.80 -32.62 -2.33
C GLU A 23 5.77 -31.25 -3.03
N VAL A 24 4.61 -30.59 -3.05
CA VAL A 24 4.45 -29.25 -3.63
C VAL A 24 4.24 -28.24 -2.52
N LEU A 25 5.25 -27.40 -2.28
CA LEU A 25 5.33 -26.52 -1.11
C LEU A 25 5.47 -25.04 -1.49
N PRO A 26 4.79 -24.12 -0.79
CA PRO A 26 4.99 -22.69 -0.96
C PRO A 26 6.27 -22.22 -0.25
N LEU A 27 6.88 -21.13 -0.75
CA LEU A 27 7.94 -20.42 -0.03
C LEU A 27 7.85 -18.90 -0.26
N HIS A 28 7.30 -18.18 0.71
CA HIS A 28 7.20 -16.72 0.70
C HIS A 28 7.21 -16.16 2.13
N GLY A 29 7.45 -14.85 2.27
CA GLY A 29 7.67 -14.20 3.57
C GLY A 29 6.47 -14.14 4.52
N GLU A 30 5.27 -14.49 4.08
CA GLU A 30 4.05 -14.52 4.91
C GLU A 30 3.83 -15.88 5.59
N LEU A 31 4.62 -16.91 5.23
CA LEU A 31 4.54 -18.23 5.84
C LEU A 31 5.10 -18.21 7.26
N SER A 32 4.53 -19.04 8.14
CA SER A 32 5.09 -19.25 9.48
C SER A 32 6.49 -19.89 9.39
N PRO A 33 7.35 -19.73 10.42
CA PRO A 33 8.70 -20.32 10.41
C PRO A 33 8.69 -21.83 10.16
N SER A 34 7.74 -22.57 10.72
CA SER A 34 7.62 -24.02 10.54
C SER A 34 7.26 -24.40 9.09
N GLU A 35 6.41 -23.61 8.42
CA GLU A 35 6.07 -23.82 7.00
C GLU A 35 7.26 -23.50 6.09
N GLN A 36 8.00 -22.44 6.36
CA GLN A 36 9.23 -22.12 5.62
C GLN A 36 10.26 -23.24 5.77
N ASP A 37 10.44 -23.76 6.99
CA ASP A 37 11.32 -24.89 7.26
C ASP A 37 10.94 -26.15 6.47
N LEU A 38 9.65 -26.45 6.33
CA LEU A 38 9.19 -27.59 5.54
C LEU A 38 9.62 -27.48 4.07
N ALA A 39 9.59 -26.28 3.51
CA ALA A 39 10.05 -26.04 2.15
C ALA A 39 11.57 -26.28 2.01
N VAL A 40 12.37 -25.89 3.01
CA VAL A 40 13.83 -25.95 2.96
C VAL A 40 14.39 -27.33 3.35
N LYS A 41 13.75 -28.05 4.26
CA LYS A 41 14.22 -29.36 4.77
C LYS A 41 14.38 -30.38 3.63
N PRO A 42 15.37 -31.28 3.69
CA PRO A 42 15.47 -32.39 2.75
C PRO A 42 14.19 -33.25 2.71
N SER A 43 13.91 -33.87 1.56
CA SER A 43 12.84 -34.87 1.43
C SER A 43 13.34 -36.06 0.62
N THR A 44 12.80 -37.24 0.92
CA THR A 44 13.01 -38.47 0.14
C THR A 44 12.14 -38.51 -1.13
N ARG A 45 11.11 -37.67 -1.21
CA ARG A 45 10.24 -37.51 -2.37
C ARG A 45 10.72 -36.34 -3.23
N ARG A 46 10.33 -36.35 -4.51
CA ARG A 46 10.56 -35.21 -5.39
C ARG A 46 9.85 -33.98 -4.81
N LYS A 47 10.61 -32.92 -4.54
CA LYS A 47 10.08 -31.66 -4.01
C LYS A 47 9.98 -30.60 -5.12
N ILE A 48 8.86 -29.90 -5.15
CA ILE A 48 8.59 -28.77 -6.03
C ILE A 48 8.25 -27.59 -5.13
N ILE A 49 9.11 -26.58 -5.14
CA ILE A 49 8.95 -25.39 -4.30
C ILE A 49 8.53 -24.24 -5.21
N VAL A 50 7.39 -23.65 -4.91
CA VAL A 50 6.88 -22.47 -5.62
C VAL A 50 7.14 -21.25 -4.76
N ALA A 51 8.08 -20.41 -5.17
CA ALA A 51 8.68 -19.39 -4.31
C ALA A 51 8.65 -17.96 -4.86
N THR A 52 8.73 -16.97 -3.97
CA THR A 52 9.14 -15.60 -4.32
C THR A 52 10.66 -15.49 -4.44
N ASN A 53 11.17 -14.27 -4.62
CA ASN A 53 12.60 -13.95 -4.57
C ASN A 53 13.26 -14.26 -3.21
N VAL A 54 12.52 -14.69 -2.18
CA VAL A 54 13.09 -15.26 -0.93
C VAL A 54 14.04 -16.43 -1.24
N ALA A 55 13.79 -17.19 -2.30
CA ALA A 55 14.66 -18.28 -2.71
C ALA A 55 15.96 -17.81 -3.41
N GLU A 56 16.09 -16.54 -3.79
CA GLU A 56 17.13 -16.03 -4.69
C GLU A 56 18.49 -15.82 -4.04
N THR A 57 18.54 -15.24 -2.83
CA THR A 57 19.80 -14.83 -2.19
C THR A 57 20.03 -15.56 -0.86
N SER A 58 19.04 -15.65 0.02
CA SER A 58 19.28 -15.95 1.44
C SER A 58 19.11 -17.42 1.89
N LEU A 59 18.56 -18.30 1.06
CA LEU A 59 18.30 -19.70 1.46
C LEU A 59 19.04 -20.70 0.57
N THR A 60 19.68 -21.68 1.21
CA THR A 60 20.21 -22.87 0.53
C THR A 60 19.21 -24.00 0.70
N ILE A 61 18.59 -24.41 -0.40
CA ILE A 61 17.69 -25.55 -0.44
C ILE A 61 18.47 -26.71 -1.06
N PRO A 62 18.82 -27.75 -0.27
CA PRO A 62 19.55 -28.90 -0.80
C PRO A 62 18.78 -29.62 -1.92
N GLY A 63 19.51 -30.12 -2.92
CA GLY A 63 18.94 -30.94 -3.99
C GLY A 63 18.22 -30.19 -5.12
N VAL A 64 18.20 -28.85 -5.10
CA VAL A 64 17.68 -28.07 -6.24
C VAL A 64 18.60 -28.25 -7.45
N ARG A 65 18.08 -28.91 -8.49
CA ARG A 65 18.74 -29.06 -9.80
C ARG A 65 17.99 -28.42 -10.96
N PHE A 66 16.76 -27.97 -10.70
CA PHE A 66 15.85 -27.49 -11.72
C PHE A 66 15.20 -26.19 -11.25
N VAL A 67 15.30 -25.14 -12.05
CA VAL A 67 14.67 -23.84 -11.78
C VAL A 67 13.78 -23.49 -12.97
N VAL A 68 12.52 -23.13 -12.69
CA VAL A 68 11.62 -22.51 -13.67
C VAL A 68 11.43 -21.06 -13.25
N ASP A 69 11.94 -20.13 -14.05
CA ASP A 69 11.94 -18.71 -13.73
C ASP A 69 10.88 -17.98 -14.57
N SER A 70 9.92 -17.37 -13.87
CA SER A 70 8.91 -16.50 -14.50
C SER A 70 9.51 -15.17 -14.99
N GLY A 71 10.70 -14.79 -14.50
CA GLY A 71 11.33 -13.52 -14.81
C GLY A 71 10.66 -12.32 -14.14
N LEU A 72 9.80 -12.56 -13.14
CA LEU A 72 9.04 -11.54 -12.42
C LEU A 72 9.38 -11.52 -10.93
N ALA A 73 9.26 -10.35 -10.30
CA ALA A 73 9.33 -10.15 -8.85
C ALA A 73 8.32 -9.08 -8.41
N ARG A 74 7.92 -9.13 -7.13
CA ARG A 74 7.24 -8.00 -6.47
C ARG A 74 8.32 -7.08 -5.89
N VAL A 75 8.34 -5.84 -6.32
CA VAL A 75 9.40 -4.87 -6.05
C VAL A 75 8.78 -3.64 -5.39
N ALA A 76 9.37 -3.17 -4.29
CA ALA A 76 8.95 -1.94 -3.63
C ALA A 76 9.29 -0.73 -4.51
N ARG A 77 8.28 0.09 -4.79
CA ARG A 77 8.38 1.36 -5.50
C ARG A 77 7.53 2.41 -4.79
N PHE A 78 7.94 3.66 -4.91
CA PHE A 78 7.05 4.77 -4.58
C PHE A 78 5.87 4.77 -5.56
N ASP A 79 4.67 4.71 -5.00
CA ASP A 79 3.42 4.89 -5.73
C ASP A 79 2.97 6.35 -5.61
N PRO A 80 3.15 7.19 -6.65
CA PRO A 80 2.75 8.60 -6.60
C PRO A 80 1.24 8.78 -6.43
N HIS A 81 0.43 7.84 -6.95
CA HIS A 81 -1.03 7.85 -6.81
C HIS A 81 -1.43 7.88 -5.34
N ARG A 82 -0.87 6.97 -4.55
CA ARG A 82 -1.19 6.81 -3.13
C ARG A 82 -0.28 7.60 -2.20
N GLY A 83 0.89 8.03 -2.69
CA GLY A 83 1.90 8.72 -1.88
C GLY A 83 2.47 7.84 -0.78
N ILE A 84 2.65 6.55 -1.07
CA ILE A 84 3.23 5.54 -0.18
C ILE A 84 4.08 4.56 -1.01
N ASN A 85 4.84 3.71 -0.33
CA ASN A 85 5.51 2.58 -0.99
C ASN A 85 4.53 1.44 -1.27
N SER A 86 4.56 0.92 -2.49
CA SER A 86 3.73 -0.22 -2.93
C SER A 86 4.59 -1.30 -3.59
N LEU A 87 4.10 -2.54 -3.56
CA LEU A 87 4.74 -3.68 -4.21
C LEU A 87 4.20 -3.86 -5.64
N LEU A 88 4.98 -3.48 -6.63
CA LEU A 88 4.64 -3.63 -8.05
C LEU A 88 5.26 -4.90 -8.63
N ILE A 89 4.55 -5.55 -9.55
CA ILE A 89 5.10 -6.71 -10.28
C ILE A 89 5.92 -6.18 -11.46
N GLU A 90 7.22 -6.47 -11.46
CA GLU A 90 8.16 -6.01 -12.47
C GLU A 90 8.99 -7.18 -13.03
N SER A 91 9.57 -6.96 -14.21
CA SER A 91 10.59 -7.85 -14.77
C SER A 91 11.90 -7.70 -14.00
N ILE A 92 12.48 -8.83 -13.58
CA ILE A 92 13.79 -8.86 -12.91
C ILE A 92 14.94 -8.42 -13.82
N SER A 93 16.00 -7.91 -13.22
CA SER A 93 17.29 -7.66 -13.87
C SER A 93 17.96 -8.95 -14.37
N GLN A 94 18.97 -8.78 -15.22
CA GLN A 94 19.84 -9.88 -15.65
C GLN A 94 20.47 -10.51 -14.41
N ALA A 95 21.18 -9.72 -13.57
CA ALA A 95 21.85 -10.23 -12.38
C ALA A 95 20.96 -11.10 -11.48
N SER A 96 19.69 -10.70 -11.27
CA SER A 96 18.71 -11.51 -10.53
C SER A 96 18.41 -12.84 -11.23
N ALA A 97 18.21 -12.82 -12.55
CA ALA A 97 18.02 -14.03 -13.35
C ALA A 97 19.26 -14.96 -13.32
N GLU A 98 20.47 -14.42 -13.24
CA GLU A 98 21.69 -15.22 -13.04
C GLU A 98 21.74 -15.84 -11.64
N GLN A 99 21.39 -15.09 -10.59
CA GLN A 99 21.31 -15.63 -9.23
C GLN A 99 20.30 -16.78 -9.11
N ARG A 100 19.12 -16.60 -9.72
CA ARG A 100 18.07 -17.63 -9.79
C ARG A 100 18.55 -18.86 -10.55
N ALA A 101 19.17 -18.68 -11.72
CA ALA A 101 19.74 -19.79 -12.48
C ALA A 101 20.84 -20.53 -11.69
N GLY A 102 21.69 -19.79 -10.97
CA GLY A 102 22.75 -20.32 -10.12
C GLY A 102 22.23 -21.25 -9.01
N ARG A 103 20.97 -21.13 -8.59
CA ARG A 103 20.36 -22.07 -7.62
C ARG A 103 20.32 -23.51 -8.11
N ALA A 104 20.13 -23.72 -9.41
CA ALA A 104 20.15 -25.06 -10.01
C ALA A 104 21.54 -25.72 -9.97
N GLY A 105 22.62 -24.92 -9.86
CA GLY A 105 24.00 -25.39 -9.94
C GLY A 105 24.67 -25.69 -8.60
N ARG A 106 23.99 -25.47 -7.46
CA ARG A 106 24.62 -25.51 -6.14
C ARG A 106 25.07 -26.90 -5.68
N THR A 107 24.35 -27.95 -6.08
CA THR A 107 24.61 -29.33 -5.63
C THR A 107 25.08 -30.24 -6.76
N GLY A 108 25.36 -29.68 -7.93
CA GLY A 108 25.80 -30.38 -9.14
C GLY A 108 25.19 -29.77 -10.41
N PRO A 109 25.39 -30.39 -11.58
CA PRO A 109 24.80 -29.91 -12.83
C PRO A 109 23.28 -29.82 -12.75
N GLY A 110 22.74 -28.66 -13.13
CA GLY A 110 21.32 -28.35 -13.13
C GLY A 110 20.88 -27.62 -14.39
N ARG A 111 19.56 -27.38 -14.51
CA ARG A 111 18.95 -26.65 -15.63
C ARG A 111 18.05 -25.53 -15.12
N CYS A 112 18.08 -24.41 -15.82
CA CYS A 112 17.18 -23.28 -15.60
C CYS A 112 16.37 -23.04 -16.87
N TRP A 113 15.04 -23.06 -16.74
CA TRP A 113 14.12 -22.66 -17.80
C TRP A 113 13.63 -21.25 -17.52
N ARG A 114 13.97 -20.33 -18.41
CA ARG A 114 13.51 -18.94 -18.38
C ARG A 114 12.26 -18.83 -19.25
N LEU A 115 11.15 -18.36 -18.68
CA LEU A 115 9.86 -18.24 -19.38
C LEU A 115 9.76 -16.98 -20.25
N TRP A 116 10.89 -16.50 -20.78
CA TRP A 116 10.97 -15.35 -21.67
C TRP A 116 12.06 -15.57 -22.74
N SER A 117 11.98 -14.83 -23.85
CA SER A 117 12.92 -14.96 -24.96
C SER A 117 14.31 -14.42 -24.64
N HIS A 118 15.31 -14.85 -25.41
CA HIS A 118 16.65 -14.29 -25.32
C HIS A 118 16.68 -12.78 -25.61
N THR A 119 15.88 -12.31 -26.56
CA THR A 119 15.74 -10.87 -26.88
C THR A 119 15.22 -10.07 -25.69
N HIS A 120 14.18 -10.56 -25.01
CA HIS A 120 13.67 -9.92 -23.80
C HIS A 120 14.67 -10.03 -22.63
N HIS A 121 15.54 -11.04 -22.62
CA HIS A 121 16.60 -11.12 -21.63
C HIS A 121 17.63 -9.99 -21.82
N GLN A 122 18.07 -9.76 -23.06
CA GLN A 122 19.05 -8.74 -23.40
C GLN A 122 18.55 -7.32 -23.13
N SER A 123 17.23 -7.08 -23.25
CA SER A 123 16.63 -5.78 -22.97
C SER A 123 16.42 -5.48 -21.48
N ARG A 124 16.65 -6.44 -20.58
CA ARG A 124 16.52 -6.24 -19.13
C ARG A 124 17.70 -5.43 -18.58
N PRO A 125 17.49 -4.65 -17.51
CA PRO A 125 18.59 -3.94 -16.86
C PRO A 125 19.62 -4.93 -16.33
N LEU A 126 20.91 -4.56 -16.40
CA LEU A 126 22.00 -5.42 -15.93
C LEU A 126 21.90 -5.71 -14.43
N ARG A 127 21.48 -4.73 -13.63
CA ARG A 127 21.33 -4.82 -12.18
C ARG A 127 20.07 -4.09 -11.73
N GLU A 128 19.54 -4.48 -10.57
CA GLU A 128 18.44 -3.77 -9.92
C GLU A 128 18.84 -2.35 -9.52
N THR A 129 17.90 -1.42 -9.64
CA THR A 129 18.05 -0.09 -9.04
C THR A 129 18.03 -0.23 -7.51
N PRO A 130 18.99 0.39 -6.78
CA PRO A 130 19.00 0.39 -5.32
C PRO A 130 17.69 0.90 -4.73
N GLU A 131 17.25 0.28 -3.64
CA GLU A 131 15.96 0.59 -3.02
C GLU A 131 15.82 2.06 -2.61
N ILE A 132 16.90 2.62 -2.05
CA ILE A 132 17.00 4.02 -1.62
C ILE A 132 16.69 5.05 -2.73
N LYS A 133 16.80 4.64 -4.01
CA LYS A 133 16.56 5.51 -5.18
C LYS A 133 15.15 5.37 -5.76
N ARG A 134 14.34 4.43 -5.28
CA ARG A 134 13.06 4.07 -5.90
C ARG A 134 11.86 4.03 -4.97
N VAL A 135 12.09 4.18 -3.66
CA VAL A 135 11.05 4.22 -2.63
C VAL A 135 10.93 5.62 -2.04
N ASP A 136 9.80 5.92 -1.42
CA ASP A 136 9.66 7.01 -0.48
C ASP A 136 10.42 6.71 0.82
N LEU A 137 11.00 7.76 1.40
CA LEU A 137 11.89 7.65 2.56
C LEU A 137 11.26 8.16 3.85
N ALA A 138 9.99 8.55 3.89
CA ALA A 138 9.38 9.14 5.08
C ALA A 138 9.46 8.20 6.30
N GLU A 139 9.21 6.91 6.13
CA GLU A 139 9.35 5.90 7.19
C GLU A 139 10.81 5.78 7.66
N ALA A 140 11.76 5.66 6.72
CA ALA A 140 13.18 5.54 7.04
C ALA A 140 13.73 6.79 7.74
N LEU A 141 13.35 8.00 7.29
CA LEU A 141 13.75 9.26 7.91
C LEU A 141 13.16 9.40 9.31
N LEU A 142 11.88 9.02 9.50
CA LEU A 142 11.25 9.05 10.81
C LEU A 142 12.00 8.14 11.81
N LEU A 143 12.43 6.96 11.36
CA LEU A 143 13.26 6.06 12.17
C LEU A 143 14.66 6.64 12.44
N ILE A 144 15.33 7.19 11.43
CA ILE A 144 16.65 7.82 11.60
C ILE A 144 16.57 8.96 12.64
N PHE A 145 15.53 9.78 12.56
CA PHE A 145 15.31 10.88 13.49
C PHE A 145 14.98 10.38 14.89
N SER A 146 14.23 9.28 15.04
CA SER A 146 13.92 8.69 16.35
C SER A 146 15.16 8.09 17.04
N LEU A 147 16.18 7.73 16.26
CA LEU A 147 17.50 7.30 16.75
C LEU A 147 18.44 8.47 17.11
N GLY A 148 17.99 9.72 16.99
CA GLY A 148 18.72 10.92 17.41
C GLY A 148 19.55 11.61 16.31
N TRP A 149 19.47 11.15 15.07
CA TRP A 149 20.13 11.80 13.93
C TRP A 149 19.28 12.95 13.39
N ASN A 150 19.45 14.16 13.91
CA ASN A 150 18.59 15.29 13.56
C ASN A 150 18.92 15.96 12.20
N ASP A 151 20.10 15.70 11.63
CA ASP A 151 20.49 16.23 10.31
C ASP A 151 20.75 15.10 9.30
N VAL A 152 19.79 14.94 8.39
CA VAL A 152 19.82 13.94 7.32
C VAL A 152 20.99 14.13 6.33
N GLN A 153 21.52 15.34 6.20
CA GLN A 153 22.66 15.62 5.32
C GLN A 153 23.97 15.05 5.87
N THR A 154 24.08 14.95 7.20
CA THR A 154 25.24 14.37 7.88
C THR A 154 25.16 12.85 8.06
N PHE A 155 24.00 12.26 7.77
CA PHE A 155 23.82 10.82 7.89
C PHE A 155 24.76 10.07 6.91
N PRO A 156 25.48 9.02 7.38
CA PRO A 156 26.48 8.32 6.57
C PRO A 156 25.83 7.32 5.61
N TRP A 157 25.19 7.83 4.55
CA TRP A 157 24.59 7.01 3.50
C TRP A 157 25.63 6.14 2.78
N PHE A 158 25.39 4.83 2.66
CA PHE A 158 26.17 3.98 1.75
C PHE A 158 25.99 4.43 0.29
N GLU A 159 24.74 4.61 -0.12
CA GLU A 159 24.36 5.31 -1.35
C GLU A 159 23.40 6.45 -0.99
N LYS A 160 23.78 7.69 -1.32
CA LYS A 160 22.95 8.86 -1.00
C LYS A 160 21.68 8.88 -1.88
N PRO A 161 20.48 9.06 -1.29
CA PRO A 161 19.26 9.29 -2.06
C PRO A 161 19.30 10.60 -2.83
N GLU A 162 18.47 10.68 -3.87
CA GLU A 162 18.26 11.92 -4.60
C GLU A 162 17.65 13.00 -3.71
N ALA A 163 18.10 14.24 -3.86
CA ALA A 163 17.65 15.37 -3.05
C ALA A 163 16.12 15.57 -3.11
N ALA A 164 15.50 15.33 -4.27
CA ALA A 164 14.06 15.44 -4.44
C ALA A 164 13.27 14.39 -3.61
N ILE A 165 13.80 13.16 -3.49
CA ILE A 165 13.18 12.10 -2.68
C ILE A 165 13.28 12.45 -1.19
N LEU A 166 14.45 12.91 -0.74
CA LEU A 166 14.63 13.39 0.64
C LEU A 166 13.70 14.56 0.97
N GLN A 167 13.65 15.57 0.09
CA GLN A 167 12.83 16.75 0.33
C GLN A 167 11.34 16.40 0.41
N ARG A 168 10.84 15.51 -0.47
CA ARG A 168 9.46 15.05 -0.41
C ARG A 168 9.14 14.35 0.91
N ALA A 169 10.02 13.46 1.37
CA ALA A 169 9.85 12.76 2.64
C ALA A 169 9.86 13.72 3.83
N LEU A 170 10.77 14.70 3.86
CA LEU A 170 10.84 15.73 4.89
C LEU A 170 9.59 16.62 4.91
N THR A 171 9.11 17.06 3.73
CA THR A 171 7.86 17.83 3.63
C THR A 171 6.69 17.04 4.17
N LEU A 172 6.55 15.76 3.80
CA LEU A 172 5.49 14.90 4.33
C LEU A 172 5.57 14.76 5.85
N LEU A 173 6.75 14.52 6.41
CA LEU A 173 6.92 14.41 7.86
C LEU A 173 6.54 15.71 8.59
N ARG A 174 6.81 16.88 7.98
CA ARG A 174 6.40 18.17 8.51
C ARG A 174 4.88 18.33 8.46
N ASP A 175 4.26 18.03 7.32
CA ASP A 175 2.81 18.14 7.12
C ASP A 175 2.01 17.21 8.06
N LEU A 176 2.58 16.07 8.43
CA LEU A 176 2.00 15.14 9.41
C LEU A 176 2.25 15.57 10.87
N GLY A 177 3.06 16.61 11.09
CA GLY A 177 3.49 17.09 12.41
C GLY A 177 4.53 16.19 13.09
N ALA A 178 5.18 15.28 12.35
CA ALA A 178 6.22 14.40 12.88
C ALA A 178 7.54 15.15 13.14
N ILE A 179 7.82 16.19 12.35
CA ILE A 179 8.94 17.12 12.57
C ILE A 179 8.44 18.56 12.62
N ASP A 180 9.16 19.43 13.32
CA ASP A 180 8.87 20.88 13.40
C ASP A 180 9.40 21.64 12.17
N SER A 181 9.22 22.97 12.17
CA SER A 181 9.70 23.86 11.11
C SER A 181 11.22 23.80 10.91
N GLU A 182 11.96 23.57 11.99
CA GLU A 182 13.41 23.42 12.03
C GLU A 182 13.87 21.99 11.66
N GLY A 183 12.93 21.07 11.40
CA GLY A 183 13.22 19.69 11.01
C GLY A 183 13.53 18.75 12.18
N ARG A 184 13.27 19.16 13.43
CA ARG A 184 13.50 18.35 14.62
C ARG A 184 12.30 17.45 14.91
N LEU A 185 12.56 16.25 15.41
CA LEU A 185 11.53 15.29 15.75
C LEU A 185 10.63 15.77 16.91
N THR A 186 9.31 15.82 16.66
CA THR A 186 8.31 16.20 17.66
C THR A 186 7.96 15.04 18.60
N ALA A 187 7.20 15.31 19.67
CA ALA A 187 6.65 14.24 20.52
C ALA A 187 5.68 13.33 19.74
N LEU A 188 4.93 13.90 18.80
CA LEU A 188 4.07 13.17 17.88
C LEU A 188 4.91 12.26 16.97
N GLY A 189 5.97 12.79 16.34
CA GLY A 189 6.89 12.01 15.51
C GLY A 189 7.56 10.86 16.25
N ARG A 190 8.01 11.09 17.49
CA ARG A 190 8.56 10.02 18.35
C ARG A 190 7.59 8.87 18.55
N ARG A 191 6.30 9.16 18.77
CA ARG A 191 5.26 8.14 18.90
C ARG A 191 4.94 7.47 17.57
N MET A 192 4.89 8.21 16.47
CA MET A 192 4.67 7.66 15.12
C MET A 192 5.75 6.66 14.73
N ALA A 193 7.01 6.91 15.13
CA ALA A 193 8.14 6.02 14.85
C ALA A 193 8.03 4.62 15.50
N LEU A 194 7.12 4.42 16.47
CA LEU A 194 6.87 3.13 17.11
C LEU A 194 5.98 2.21 16.25
N PHE A 195 5.33 2.74 15.23
CA PHE A 195 4.47 1.98 14.34
C PHE A 195 5.28 1.51 13.12
N PRO A 196 5.41 0.20 12.86
CA PRO A 196 6.08 -0.33 11.67
C PRO A 196 5.17 -0.24 10.43
N THR A 197 4.79 0.98 10.06
CA THR A 197 3.94 1.29 8.91
C THR A 197 4.27 2.69 8.39
N HIS A 198 3.72 3.02 7.22
CA HIS A 198 3.91 4.33 6.63
C HIS A 198 3.46 5.46 7.57
N PRO A 199 4.19 6.60 7.68
CA PRO A 199 3.87 7.66 8.63
C PRO A 199 2.43 8.18 8.59
N ARG A 200 1.78 8.18 7.41
CA ARG A 200 0.36 8.51 7.26
C ARG A 200 -0.54 7.60 8.09
N TYR A 201 -0.34 6.30 7.98
CA TYR A 201 -1.14 5.31 8.68
C TYR A 201 -0.82 5.28 10.17
N ALA A 202 0.43 5.49 10.56
CA ALA A 202 0.80 5.71 11.95
C ALA A 202 0.04 6.92 12.53
N ARG A 203 0.01 8.05 11.80
CA ARG A 203 -0.70 9.26 12.20
C ARG A 203 -2.20 9.05 12.33
N MET A 204 -2.80 8.30 11.39
CA MET A 204 -4.22 7.93 11.42
C MET A 204 -4.56 7.03 12.60
N LEU A 205 -3.81 5.95 12.84
CA LEU A 205 -4.04 5.03 13.95
C LEU A 205 -3.90 5.74 15.31
N MET A 206 -2.91 6.62 15.45
CA MET A 206 -2.75 7.44 16.65
C MET A 206 -3.93 8.39 16.88
N ALA A 207 -4.47 9.01 15.82
CA ALA A 207 -5.66 9.86 15.94
C ALA A 207 -6.89 9.02 16.28
N ALA A 208 -7.01 7.83 15.70
CA ALA A 208 -8.14 6.93 15.91
C ALA A 208 -8.27 6.48 17.37
N GLN A 209 -7.17 6.44 18.11
CA GLN A 209 -7.18 6.17 19.55
C GLN A 209 -7.89 7.27 20.35
N THR A 210 -7.81 8.53 19.93
CA THR A 210 -8.47 9.65 20.62
C THR A 210 -9.98 9.63 20.42
N TYR A 211 -10.44 9.03 19.33
CA TYR A 211 -11.86 8.98 18.97
C TYR A 211 -12.45 7.56 18.96
N ASP A 212 -11.75 6.61 19.57
CA ASP A 212 -12.12 5.19 19.68
C ASP A 212 -12.59 4.53 18.36
N CYS A 213 -11.94 4.85 17.25
CA CYS A 213 -12.32 4.37 15.91
C CYS A 213 -11.24 3.54 15.21
N VAL A 214 -10.30 2.99 15.97
CA VAL A 214 -9.13 2.24 15.48
C VAL A 214 -9.50 1.13 14.47
N PRO A 215 -10.52 0.27 14.70
CA PRO A 215 -10.85 -0.78 13.74
C PRO A 215 -11.28 -0.26 12.36
N PHE A 216 -12.06 0.82 12.33
CA PHE A 216 -12.49 1.44 11.07
C PHE A 216 -11.32 2.07 10.33
N VAL A 217 -10.45 2.77 11.05
CA VAL A 217 -9.26 3.42 10.48
C VAL A 217 -8.26 2.39 9.95
N ALA A 218 -8.06 1.28 10.66
CA ALA A 218 -7.24 0.16 10.18
C ALA A 218 -7.81 -0.46 8.91
N MET A 219 -9.13 -0.64 8.83
CA MET A 219 -9.80 -1.14 7.62
C MET A 219 -9.66 -0.18 6.43
N ILE A 220 -9.82 1.12 6.67
CA ILE A 220 -9.66 2.14 5.63
C ILE A 220 -8.20 2.22 5.13
N ALA A 221 -7.23 2.14 6.03
CA ALA A 221 -5.82 2.05 5.64
C ALA A 221 -5.54 0.79 4.81
N GLY A 222 -6.11 -0.36 5.19
CA GLY A 222 -6.06 -1.60 4.41
C GLY A 222 -6.66 -1.47 3.00
N LEU A 223 -7.79 -0.77 2.87
CA LEU A 223 -8.41 -0.44 1.57
C LEU A 223 -7.54 0.52 0.75
N ALA A 224 -6.91 1.51 1.39
CA ALA A 224 -6.11 2.54 0.73
C ALA A 224 -4.77 2.00 0.19
N GLN A 225 -4.12 1.06 0.88
CA GLN A 225 -2.83 0.50 0.48
C GLN A 225 -2.94 -0.65 -0.53
N GLY A 226 -4.09 -1.34 -0.59
CA GLY A 226 -4.32 -2.53 -1.40
C GLY A 226 -4.89 -2.23 -2.78
N ARG A 227 -5.07 -3.23 -3.64
CA ARG A 227 -5.78 -3.02 -4.92
C ARG A 227 -7.21 -2.53 -4.65
N ASP A 228 -7.72 -1.63 -5.50
CA ASP A 228 -9.11 -1.17 -5.38
C ASP A 228 -10.08 -2.37 -5.43
N ILE A 229 -11.02 -2.38 -4.49
CA ILE A 229 -12.01 -3.45 -4.36
C ILE A 229 -13.14 -3.27 -5.38
N LEU A 230 -13.31 -2.08 -5.95
CA LEU A 230 -14.37 -1.79 -6.91
C LEU A 230 -14.00 -2.35 -8.29
N LEU A 231 -14.92 -3.10 -8.90
CA LEU A 231 -14.80 -3.46 -10.31
C LEU A 231 -15.05 -2.22 -11.19
N ARG A 232 -14.21 -1.99 -12.18
CA ARG A 232 -14.39 -0.87 -13.12
C ARG A 232 -15.23 -1.30 -14.31
N LYS A 233 -16.01 -0.37 -14.88
CA LYS A 233 -16.82 -0.58 -16.11
C LYS A 233 -17.76 -1.78 -15.99
N VAL A 234 -18.54 -1.82 -14.91
CA VAL A 234 -19.61 -2.81 -14.75
C VAL A 234 -20.89 -2.33 -15.44
N ASP A 235 -21.84 -3.22 -15.63
CA ASP A 235 -23.16 -2.86 -16.17
C ASP A 235 -24.00 -2.06 -15.17
N GLU A 236 -25.08 -1.46 -15.67
CA GLU A 236 -25.97 -0.62 -14.87
C GLU A 236 -26.64 -1.38 -13.71
N TYR A 237 -26.93 -2.66 -13.89
CA TYR A 237 -27.52 -3.50 -12.85
C TYR A 237 -26.57 -3.66 -11.65
N ILE A 238 -25.29 -3.89 -11.91
CA ILE A 238 -24.27 -3.99 -10.87
C ILE A 238 -24.03 -2.63 -10.19
N GLU A 239 -24.05 -1.51 -10.93
CA GLU A 239 -23.98 -0.19 -10.30
C GLU A 239 -25.18 0.08 -9.39
N GLN A 240 -26.40 -0.24 -9.81
CA GLN A 240 -27.59 -0.12 -8.96
C GLN A 240 -27.50 -1.02 -7.71
N ALA A 241 -26.99 -2.25 -7.87
CA ALA A 241 -26.78 -3.16 -6.74
C ALA A 241 -25.74 -2.63 -5.74
N ARG A 242 -24.68 -1.95 -6.21
CA ARG A 242 -23.73 -1.24 -5.34
C ARG A 242 -24.40 -0.10 -4.59
N GLU A 243 -25.18 0.71 -5.30
CA GLU A 243 -25.85 1.86 -4.69
C GLU A 243 -26.85 1.42 -3.62
N ALA A 244 -27.53 0.29 -3.84
CA ALA A 244 -28.50 -0.29 -2.91
C ALA A 244 -27.87 -0.79 -1.59
N VAL A 245 -26.55 -0.97 -1.50
CA VAL A 245 -25.89 -1.32 -0.23
C VAL A 245 -26.08 -0.24 0.82
N GLY A 246 -26.18 1.02 0.40
CA GLY A 246 -26.30 2.17 1.29
C GLY A 246 -25.01 2.43 2.07
N TRP A 247 -24.69 3.71 2.25
CA TRP A 247 -23.52 4.14 3.02
C TRP A 247 -23.79 5.50 3.64
N GLU A 248 -23.01 5.83 4.66
CA GLU A 248 -23.01 7.17 5.22
C GLU A 248 -22.30 8.14 4.29
N ALA A 249 -22.88 9.32 4.09
CA ALA A 249 -22.28 10.35 3.25
C ALA A 249 -20.97 10.91 3.86
N GLY A 250 -20.18 11.59 3.02
CA GLY A 250 -19.02 12.37 3.48
C GLY A 250 -17.66 11.70 3.27
N SER A 251 -17.59 10.45 2.82
CA SER A 251 -16.34 9.85 2.36
C SER A 251 -16.54 8.74 1.32
N ASP A 252 -15.69 8.72 0.30
CA ASP A 252 -15.57 7.58 -0.63
C ASP A 252 -15.16 6.29 0.11
N PHE A 253 -14.45 6.41 1.25
CA PHE A 253 -14.11 5.25 2.06
C PHE A 253 -15.30 4.66 2.81
N PHE A 254 -16.33 5.44 3.12
CA PHE A 254 -17.55 4.92 3.76
C PHE A 254 -18.31 4.01 2.81
N PHE A 255 -18.39 4.41 1.54
CA PHE A 255 -18.91 3.55 0.47
C PHE A 255 -18.11 2.25 0.33
N ARG A 256 -16.77 2.33 0.25
CA ARG A 256 -15.92 1.13 0.14
C ARG A 256 -15.99 0.25 1.39
N LEU A 257 -16.11 0.83 2.58
CA LEU A 257 -16.23 0.09 3.82
C LEU A 257 -17.57 -0.66 3.89
N ALA A 258 -18.67 -0.02 3.49
CA ALA A 258 -19.98 -0.67 3.41
C ALA A 258 -19.96 -1.86 2.42
N LEU A 259 -19.36 -1.67 1.25
CA LEU A 259 -19.18 -2.74 0.25
C LEU A 259 -18.26 -3.85 0.76
N TRP A 260 -17.18 -3.52 1.46
CA TRP A 260 -16.29 -4.51 2.06
C TRP A 260 -17.01 -5.32 3.14
N GLN A 261 -17.80 -4.67 3.99
CA GLN A 261 -18.62 -5.34 5.00
C GLN A 261 -19.64 -6.27 4.34
N LYS A 262 -20.31 -5.81 3.28
CA LYS A 262 -21.23 -6.65 2.50
C LYS A 262 -20.51 -7.85 1.87
N ALA A 263 -19.32 -7.66 1.32
CA ALA A 263 -18.50 -8.74 0.77
C ALA A 263 -18.09 -9.75 1.85
N LYS A 264 -17.76 -9.27 3.06
CA LYS A 264 -17.46 -10.12 4.22
C LYS A 264 -18.68 -10.95 4.63
N ASP A 265 -19.87 -10.36 4.67
CA ASP A 265 -21.12 -11.07 4.99
C ASP A 265 -21.46 -12.14 3.94
N LEU A 266 -21.02 -11.93 2.70
CA LEU A 266 -21.08 -12.91 1.60
C LEU A 266 -19.91 -13.90 1.61
N ASN A 267 -19.12 -13.97 2.69
CA ASN A 267 -17.92 -14.81 2.83
C ASN A 267 -16.87 -14.61 1.71
N PHE A 268 -16.89 -13.43 1.10
CA PHE A 268 -16.10 -13.08 -0.06
C PHE A 268 -16.30 -14.04 -1.25
N ASP A 269 -17.48 -14.65 -1.39
CA ASP A 269 -17.80 -15.48 -2.55
C ASP A 269 -17.62 -14.70 -3.86
N GLU A 270 -16.97 -15.30 -4.86
CA GLU A 270 -16.56 -14.58 -6.07
C GLU A 270 -17.76 -14.11 -6.89
N GLU A 271 -18.77 -14.96 -7.09
CA GLU A 271 -19.97 -14.61 -7.85
C GLU A 271 -20.84 -13.62 -7.09
N ALA A 272 -21.05 -13.84 -5.78
CA ALA A 272 -21.86 -12.95 -4.97
C ALA A 272 -21.24 -11.55 -4.85
N CYS A 273 -19.91 -11.47 -4.68
CA CYS A 273 -19.20 -10.18 -4.68
C CYS A 273 -19.26 -9.50 -6.05
N TYR A 274 -19.14 -10.26 -7.14
CA TYR A 274 -19.26 -9.71 -8.49
C TYR A 274 -20.62 -9.04 -8.74
N ARG A 275 -21.72 -9.62 -8.22
CA ARG A 275 -23.08 -9.05 -8.35
C ARG A 275 -23.29 -7.72 -7.63
N ILE A 276 -22.47 -7.42 -6.63
CA ILE A 276 -22.38 -6.08 -5.99
C ILE A 276 -21.16 -5.30 -6.48
N GLY A 277 -20.53 -5.76 -7.56
CA GLY A 277 -19.41 -5.13 -8.22
C GLY A 277 -18.14 -5.03 -7.37
N VAL A 278 -17.92 -5.96 -6.44
CA VAL A 278 -16.72 -6.04 -5.61
C VAL A 278 -15.79 -7.15 -6.11
N HIS A 279 -14.50 -6.87 -6.20
CA HIS A 279 -13.46 -7.84 -6.46
C HIS A 279 -13.14 -8.62 -5.17
N ALA A 280 -13.73 -9.80 -4.99
CA ALA A 280 -13.62 -10.63 -3.79
C ALA A 280 -12.18 -10.78 -3.25
N GLN A 281 -11.22 -11.10 -4.13
CA GLN A 281 -9.82 -11.28 -3.72
C GLN A 281 -9.16 -9.98 -3.20
N ALA A 282 -9.45 -8.83 -3.80
CA ALA A 282 -8.93 -7.54 -3.35
C ALA A 282 -9.54 -7.17 -1.98
N ALA A 283 -10.83 -7.48 -1.78
CA ALA A 283 -11.49 -7.29 -0.49
C ALA A 283 -10.88 -8.17 0.62
N ARG A 284 -10.55 -9.44 0.33
CA ARG A 284 -9.82 -10.32 1.27
C ARG A 284 -8.43 -9.76 1.60
N GLU A 285 -7.70 -9.29 0.59
CA GLU A 285 -6.38 -8.67 0.77
C GLU A 285 -6.43 -7.42 1.64
N ALA A 286 -7.40 -6.54 1.40
CA ALA A 286 -7.64 -5.36 2.24
C ALA A 286 -7.95 -5.75 3.69
N GLY A 287 -8.75 -6.79 3.91
CA GLY A 287 -9.05 -7.32 5.24
C GLY A 287 -7.82 -7.88 5.97
N ARG A 288 -6.92 -8.57 5.25
CA ARG A 288 -5.64 -9.04 5.81
C ARG A 288 -4.72 -7.89 6.19
N ALA A 289 -4.61 -6.88 5.33
CA ALA A 289 -3.85 -5.66 5.63
C ALA A 289 -4.41 -4.93 6.86
N ALA A 290 -5.73 -4.80 6.95
CA ALA A 290 -6.40 -4.23 8.11
C ALA A 290 -6.10 -5.00 9.40
N HIS A 291 -6.10 -6.33 9.34
CA HIS A 291 -5.76 -7.18 10.49
C HIS A 291 -4.31 -6.97 10.95
N GLN A 292 -3.36 -6.84 10.02
CA GLN A 292 -1.96 -6.53 10.38
C GLN A 292 -1.84 -5.16 11.07
N LEU A 293 -2.59 -4.15 10.60
CA LEU A 293 -2.62 -2.83 11.23
C LEU A 293 -3.27 -2.86 12.62
N LEU A 294 -4.29 -3.69 12.82
CA LEU A 294 -4.88 -3.94 14.13
C LEU A 294 -3.87 -4.57 15.10
N GLN A 295 -3.11 -5.58 14.66
CA GLN A 295 -2.05 -6.18 15.48
C GLN A 295 -0.97 -5.17 15.87
N ILE A 296 -0.59 -4.27 14.94
CA ILE A 296 0.31 -3.16 15.24
C ILE A 296 -0.29 -2.24 16.30
N ALA A 297 -1.57 -1.86 16.15
CA ALA A 297 -2.27 -0.99 17.09
C ALA A 297 -2.34 -1.63 18.50
N GLU A 298 -2.66 -2.92 18.59
CA GLU A 298 -2.67 -3.69 19.84
C GLU A 298 -1.29 -3.73 20.49
N GLY A 299 -0.23 -3.95 19.71
CA GLY A 299 1.15 -3.89 20.19
C GLY A 299 1.53 -2.52 20.76
N GLN A 300 0.90 -1.45 20.26
CA GLN A 300 1.02 -0.08 20.77
C GLN A 300 -0.02 0.27 21.85
N LYS A 301 -0.76 -0.72 22.35
CA LYS A 301 -1.79 -0.60 23.41
C LYS A 301 -2.97 0.32 23.03
N LEU A 302 -3.30 0.39 21.75
CA LEU A 302 -4.50 1.07 21.29
C LEU A 302 -5.73 0.18 21.52
N SER A 303 -6.86 0.80 21.83
CA SER A 303 -8.15 0.12 21.97
C SER A 303 -8.63 -0.32 20.59
N THR A 304 -8.83 -1.62 20.42
CA THR A 304 -9.38 -2.23 19.19
C THR A 304 -10.84 -2.67 19.36
N ALA A 305 -11.52 -2.17 20.40
CA ALA A 305 -12.93 -2.47 20.63
C ALA A 305 -13.80 -1.90 19.50
N THR A 306 -14.70 -2.73 18.98
CA THR A 306 -15.68 -2.31 17.98
C THR A 306 -16.73 -1.41 18.63
N GLN A 307 -16.95 -0.24 18.04
CA GLN A 307 -17.98 0.70 18.46
C GLN A 307 -18.99 0.97 17.33
N ALA A 308 -20.06 1.71 17.65
CA ALA A 308 -20.96 2.27 16.65
C ALA A 308 -20.16 3.10 15.64
N PHE A 309 -20.58 3.09 14.37
CA PHE A 309 -19.84 3.71 13.27
C PHE A 309 -19.64 5.23 13.50
N PRO A 310 -18.41 5.69 13.79
CA PRO A 310 -18.17 7.06 14.22
C PRO A 310 -17.67 7.90 13.03
N ALA A 311 -18.57 8.25 12.11
CA ALA A 311 -18.21 8.85 10.83
C ALA A 311 -17.37 10.12 10.97
N GLU A 312 -17.76 11.06 11.83
CA GLU A 312 -16.99 12.30 12.04
C GLU A 312 -15.57 12.01 12.52
N ALA A 313 -15.42 11.12 13.51
CA ALA A 313 -14.13 10.70 14.04
C ALA A 313 -13.22 10.12 12.94
N ILE A 314 -13.77 9.27 12.07
CA ILE A 314 -13.01 8.70 10.96
C ILE A 314 -12.57 9.79 9.98
N ARG A 315 -13.44 10.75 9.64
CA ARG A 315 -13.08 11.87 8.76
C ARG A 315 -11.97 12.74 9.36
N ARG A 316 -12.01 13.02 10.67
CA ARG A 316 -10.93 13.71 11.40
C ARG A 316 -9.61 12.92 11.33
N CYS A 317 -9.64 11.60 11.50
CA CYS A 317 -8.44 10.76 11.37
C CYS A 317 -7.85 10.81 9.95
N LEU A 318 -8.71 10.76 8.93
CA LEU A 318 -8.29 10.87 7.52
C LEU A 318 -7.69 12.24 7.20
N LEU A 319 -8.26 13.32 7.72
CA LEU A 319 -7.66 14.66 7.63
C LEU A 319 -6.22 14.66 8.17
N LEU A 320 -6.00 14.07 9.34
CA LEU A 320 -4.68 14.05 9.98
C LEU A 320 -3.66 13.16 9.25
N GLY A 321 -4.10 12.08 8.59
CA GLY A 321 -3.23 11.21 7.78
C GLY A 321 -2.90 11.72 6.37
N PHE A 322 -3.75 12.61 5.85
CA PHE A 322 -3.67 13.13 4.49
C PHE A 322 -3.71 14.67 4.47
N SER A 323 -3.14 15.31 5.49
CA SER A 323 -3.08 16.78 5.64
C SER A 323 -2.36 17.46 4.47
N ASP A 324 -1.29 16.85 3.96
CA ASP A 324 -0.57 17.25 2.74
C ASP A 324 -1.40 17.07 1.44
N ARG A 325 -2.61 16.52 1.54
CA ARG A 325 -3.55 16.32 0.44
C ARG A 325 -4.90 17.00 0.70
N LEU A 326 -4.95 17.98 1.61
CA LEU A 326 -6.10 18.86 1.80
C LEU A 326 -6.32 19.72 0.55
N ALA A 327 -7.59 19.81 0.15
CA ALA A 327 -8.04 20.54 -1.01
C ALA A 327 -9.27 21.40 -0.71
N LEU A 328 -9.31 22.55 -1.38
CA LEU A 328 -10.42 23.48 -1.42
C LEU A 328 -11.03 23.46 -2.81
N ARG A 329 -12.30 23.09 -2.91
CA ARG A 329 -13.10 23.26 -4.12
C ARG A 329 -13.38 24.73 -4.34
N LEU A 330 -13.10 25.22 -5.55
CA LEU A 330 -13.29 26.64 -5.89
C LEU A 330 -14.77 27.02 -5.94
N ASP A 331 -15.59 26.15 -6.51
CA ASP A 331 -17.04 26.35 -6.65
C ASP A 331 -17.76 25.01 -6.69
N ALA A 332 -18.99 24.94 -6.17
CA ALA A 332 -19.78 23.70 -6.09
C ALA A 332 -20.13 23.12 -7.47
N GLY A 333 -20.26 23.95 -8.50
CA GLY A 333 -20.52 23.55 -9.88
C GLY A 333 -19.27 23.12 -10.66
N THR A 334 -18.07 23.27 -10.08
CA THR A 334 -16.81 22.93 -10.73
C THR A 334 -16.12 21.75 -10.05
N LEU A 335 -15.28 21.05 -10.81
CA LEU A 335 -14.38 20.03 -10.27
C LEU A 335 -13.03 20.63 -9.85
N ARG A 336 -12.79 21.91 -10.11
CA ARG A 336 -11.49 22.56 -9.92
C ARG A 336 -11.23 22.82 -8.44
N CYS A 337 -10.02 22.47 -8.01
CA CYS A 337 -9.60 22.53 -6.62
C CYS A 337 -8.21 23.16 -6.49
N LEU A 338 -8.02 23.88 -5.39
CA LEU A 338 -6.70 24.28 -4.89
C LEU A 338 -6.28 23.26 -3.84
N LEU A 339 -5.02 22.85 -3.87
CA LEU A 339 -4.44 21.96 -2.88
C LEU A 339 -3.38 22.71 -2.07
N VAL A 340 -3.05 22.15 -0.91
CA VAL A 340 -1.86 22.53 -0.17
C VAL A 340 -0.60 22.45 -1.04
N HIS A 341 0.40 23.25 -0.67
CA HIS A 341 1.63 23.49 -1.43
C HIS A 341 1.41 24.18 -2.80
N GLY A 342 0.31 24.93 -2.94
CA GLY A 342 0.03 25.76 -4.13
C GLY A 342 -0.34 24.97 -5.39
N ARG A 343 -0.63 23.67 -5.25
CA ARG A 343 -1.01 22.80 -6.36
C ARG A 343 -2.46 23.06 -6.79
N ARG A 344 -2.79 22.67 -8.02
CA ARG A 344 -4.16 22.70 -8.57
C ARG A 344 -4.51 21.32 -9.08
N GLY A 345 -5.78 20.96 -8.98
CA GLY A 345 -6.27 19.67 -9.48
C GLY A 345 -7.76 19.66 -9.72
N GLU A 346 -8.25 18.53 -10.21
CA GLU A 346 -9.66 18.30 -10.50
C GLU A 346 -10.18 17.09 -9.72
N LEU A 347 -11.33 17.26 -9.07
CA LEU A 347 -12.05 16.18 -8.45
C LEU A 347 -12.54 15.18 -9.51
N ARG A 348 -12.24 13.89 -9.30
CA ARG A 348 -12.77 12.82 -10.11
C ARG A 348 -14.29 12.70 -10.00
N ARG A 349 -14.95 12.49 -11.15
CA ARG A 349 -16.40 12.40 -11.25
C ARG A 349 -16.98 11.13 -10.67
N GLU A 350 -16.18 10.24 -10.11
CA GLU A 350 -16.61 8.99 -9.51
C GLU A 350 -16.80 9.12 -8.00
N SER A 351 -16.29 10.19 -7.37
CA SER A 351 -16.41 10.39 -5.91
C SER A 351 -17.87 10.54 -5.48
N VAL A 352 -18.26 9.98 -4.34
CA VAL A 352 -19.59 10.20 -3.75
C VAL A 352 -19.66 11.56 -3.02
N VAL A 353 -18.51 12.21 -2.78
CA VAL A 353 -18.42 13.50 -2.08
C VAL A 353 -18.57 14.67 -3.05
N ARG A 354 -19.83 15.02 -3.36
CA ARG A 354 -20.15 16.05 -4.37
C ARG A 354 -20.32 17.47 -3.86
N SER A 355 -20.72 17.66 -2.61
CA SER A 355 -21.08 18.98 -2.09
C SER A 355 -20.00 19.61 -1.20
N ALA A 356 -19.01 18.84 -0.74
CA ALA A 356 -18.02 19.34 0.21
C ALA A 356 -17.08 20.38 -0.44
N LYS A 357 -16.99 21.55 0.20
CA LYS A 357 -16.05 22.62 -0.18
C LYS A 357 -14.62 22.28 0.21
N LEU A 358 -14.42 21.71 1.40
CA LEU A 358 -13.12 21.26 1.91
C LEU A 358 -13.10 19.73 1.99
N PHE A 359 -11.99 19.13 1.58
CA PHE A 359 -11.81 17.68 1.64
C PHE A 359 -10.34 17.27 1.56
N VAL A 360 -10.01 16.06 2.02
CA VAL A 360 -8.72 15.42 1.73
C VAL A 360 -8.90 14.37 0.63
N ALA A 361 -7.89 14.24 -0.23
CA ALA A 361 -7.81 13.20 -1.24
C ALA A 361 -6.79 12.13 -0.82
N ALA A 362 -7.21 10.88 -0.68
CA ALA A 362 -6.27 9.79 -0.37
C ALA A 362 -5.43 9.40 -1.59
N GLU A 363 -5.88 9.75 -2.79
CA GLU A 363 -5.30 9.37 -4.07
C GLU A 363 -5.19 10.58 -5.01
N ILE A 364 -4.05 10.69 -5.70
CA ILE A 364 -3.71 11.80 -6.60
C ILE A 364 -3.05 11.25 -7.87
N ASP A 365 -3.75 11.31 -9.00
CA ASP A 365 -3.16 10.98 -10.31
C ASP A 365 -2.63 12.24 -11.00
N GLU A 366 -1.44 12.18 -11.57
CA GLU A 366 -0.93 13.23 -12.47
C GLU A 366 -0.81 12.67 -13.89
N ILE A 367 -1.60 13.23 -14.81
CA ILE A 367 -1.62 12.83 -16.21
C ILE A 367 -0.96 13.93 -17.03
N GLN A 368 0.16 13.60 -17.68
CA GLN A 368 0.82 14.51 -18.60
C GLN A 368 0.22 14.37 -20.00
N THR A 369 -0.43 15.43 -20.49
CA THR A 369 -0.99 15.50 -21.84
C THR A 369 -0.44 16.72 -22.56
N ARG A 370 0.26 16.49 -23.68
CA ARG A 370 0.80 17.58 -24.54
C ARG A 370 1.64 18.63 -23.79
N GLY A 371 2.37 18.21 -22.75
CA GLY A 371 3.23 19.08 -21.95
C GLY A 371 2.54 19.73 -20.74
N GLU A 372 1.21 19.66 -20.64
CA GLU A 372 0.46 20.07 -19.46
C GLU A 372 0.26 18.89 -18.50
N VAL A 373 0.42 19.14 -17.21
CA VAL A 373 0.15 18.15 -16.15
C VAL A 373 -1.22 18.45 -15.56
N THR A 374 -2.15 17.52 -15.71
CA THR A 374 -3.45 17.58 -15.04
C THR A 374 -3.45 16.66 -13.83
N THR A 375 -3.71 17.21 -12.65
CA THR A 375 -3.82 16.48 -11.39
C THR A 375 -5.26 16.11 -11.12
N PHE A 376 -5.57 14.84 -10.86
CA PHE A 376 -6.89 14.34 -10.50
C PHE A 376 -6.93 13.82 -9.07
N LEU A 377 -8.00 14.12 -8.35
CA LEU A 377 -8.18 13.78 -6.95
C LEU A 377 -9.26 12.70 -6.80
N SER A 378 -8.94 11.60 -6.11
CA SER A 378 -9.89 10.52 -5.81
C SER A 378 -9.78 10.05 -4.37
N SER A 379 -10.74 9.21 -3.96
CA SER A 379 -10.83 8.69 -2.60
C SER A 379 -10.96 9.84 -1.59
N ILE A 380 -12.01 10.62 -1.80
CA ILE A 380 -12.26 11.90 -1.15
C ILE A 380 -12.93 11.70 0.20
N THR A 381 -12.53 12.51 1.17
CA THR A 381 -13.20 12.61 2.47
C THR A 381 -13.46 14.06 2.81
N ALA A 382 -14.74 14.41 3.04
CA ALA A 382 -15.16 15.76 3.39
C ALA A 382 -14.57 16.21 4.72
N VAL A 383 -14.13 17.47 4.77
CA VAL A 383 -13.51 18.11 5.93
C VAL A 383 -14.30 19.35 6.30
N GLU A 384 -14.37 19.63 7.60
CA GLU A 384 -15.02 20.83 8.12
C GLU A 384 -13.97 21.84 8.60
N GLU A 385 -14.22 23.12 8.33
CA GLU A 385 -13.29 24.21 8.65
C GLU A 385 -12.91 24.28 10.15
N PRO A 386 -13.83 24.08 11.13
CA PRO A 386 -13.45 24.10 12.54
C PRO A 386 -12.34 23.11 12.90
N TRP A 387 -12.25 21.98 12.20
CA TRP A 387 -11.20 20.98 12.45
C TRP A 387 -9.82 21.49 11.99
N LEU A 388 -9.76 22.35 10.98
CA LEU A 388 -8.51 22.96 10.55
C LEU A 388 -8.00 23.93 11.63
N LYS A 389 -8.90 24.71 12.23
CA LYS A 389 -8.59 25.59 13.37
C LYS A 389 -8.13 24.78 14.59
N GLU A 390 -8.75 23.62 14.84
CA GLU A 390 -8.41 22.71 15.94
C GLU A 390 -7.03 22.05 15.76
N PHE A 391 -6.78 21.45 14.60
CA PHE A 391 -5.60 20.59 14.39
C PHE A 391 -4.38 21.32 13.84
N PHE A 392 -4.58 22.42 13.11
CA PHE A 392 -3.50 23.17 12.45
C PHE A 392 -3.54 24.67 12.80
N PRO A 393 -3.59 25.04 14.09
CA PRO A 393 -3.75 26.44 14.49
C PRO A 393 -2.59 27.35 14.04
N GLY A 394 -1.38 26.80 13.86
CA GLY A 394 -0.22 27.54 13.36
C GLY A 394 -0.20 27.74 11.85
N ASP A 395 -0.91 26.90 11.10
CA ASP A 395 -0.97 26.95 9.63
C ASP A 395 -2.29 27.53 9.11
N PHE A 396 -3.19 27.92 10.03
CA PHE A 396 -4.48 28.52 9.72
C PHE A 396 -4.46 30.03 9.92
N SER A 397 -4.82 30.80 8.89
CA SER A 397 -5.00 32.24 8.98
C SER A 397 -6.30 32.67 8.32
N GLU A 398 -7.10 33.49 9.01
CA GLU A 398 -8.34 34.06 8.48
C GLU A 398 -8.07 35.50 8.00
N LYS A 399 -8.14 35.74 6.69
CA LYS A 399 -8.08 37.10 6.14
C LYS A 399 -9.51 37.58 5.89
N ILE A 400 -10.00 38.45 6.76
CA ILE A 400 -11.26 39.16 6.54
C ILE A 400 -10.97 40.26 5.52
N SER A 401 -11.47 40.10 4.30
CA SER A 401 -11.48 41.20 3.33
C SER A 401 -12.53 42.21 3.79
N LEU A 402 -12.08 43.36 4.31
CA LEU A 402 -12.91 44.52 4.67
C LEU A 402 -13.49 45.20 3.43
#